data_AF-A0A246FXS1-F1
#
_entry.id   AF-A0A246FXS1-F1
#
_cell.length_a   1.000
_cell.length_b   1.000
_cell.length_c   1.000
_cell.angle_alpha   90.00
_cell.angle_beta   90.00
_cell.angle_gamma   90.00
#
_symmetry.space_group_name_H-M   'P 1'
#
loop_
_entity.id
_entity.type
_entity.pdbx_description
1 polymer ?
#
loop_
_entity_poly.entity_id
_entity_poly.type
_entity_poly.pdbx_seq_one_letter_code
_entity_poly.pdbx_strand_id
1 'polypeptide(L)'
;MTRWIFPGLNTTKESTCVPERHPAWGGLRNNVVIDKNTTVERGVGGSGNDLMIGNGANNDIIGGAGGDTLWGVSGANTFSYKAASDSHYDNPDLIMDFVSGRDRIDLRALKAEANVPLRLVDTYTGRIGDTVVKYNQQSGRYFVGVDLTGNRRTDFLVKSTRLIKPSDVVGLLVQ
;
A
#
# COMPACT_ATOMS: atom_id res chain seq x y z
N MET A 1 -2.87 -2.59 -37.36
CA MET A 1 -2.14 -3.78 -36.85
C MET A 1 -0.77 -3.28 -36.46
N THR A 2 -0.58 -2.87 -35.21
CA THR A 2 0.66 -2.19 -34.80
C THR A 2 1.35 -3.04 -33.73
N ARG A 3 2.55 -3.44 -34.11
CA ARG A 3 3.49 -4.34 -33.45
C ARG A 3 4.26 -3.56 -32.38
N TRP A 4 4.45 -4.18 -31.22
CA TRP A 4 5.27 -3.63 -30.14
C TRP A 4 6.69 -4.19 -30.22
N ILE A 5 7.68 -3.30 -30.23
CA ILE A 5 9.09 -3.59 -29.97
C ILE A 5 9.57 -2.47 -29.04
N PHE A 6 10.10 -2.81 -27.87
CA PHE A 6 10.92 -1.87 -27.11
C PHE A 6 12.38 -2.27 -27.31
N PRO A 7 13.16 -1.54 -28.13
CA PRO A 7 14.61 -1.64 -28.08
C PRO A 7 15.11 -0.75 -26.95
N GLY A 8 15.78 -1.37 -25.97
CA GLY A 8 16.78 -0.71 -25.13
C GLY A 8 16.30 0.42 -24.22
N LEU A 9 15.94 0.09 -22.98
CA LEU A 9 16.18 0.98 -21.84
C LEU A 9 16.92 0.19 -20.76
N ASN A 10 18.24 0.20 -20.92
CA ASN A 10 19.20 -0.21 -19.92
C ASN A 10 19.58 1.04 -19.11
N THR A 11 18.91 1.29 -17.97
CA THR A 11 19.46 2.04 -16.84
C THR A 11 18.51 1.94 -15.65
N THR A 12 19.04 1.56 -14.50
CA THR A 12 18.47 1.85 -13.17
C THR A 12 17.86 3.26 -13.12
N LYS A 13 16.59 3.38 -12.70
CA LYS A 13 16.01 4.47 -11.88
C LYS A 13 14.47 4.48 -12.00
N GLU A 14 13.83 4.56 -10.83
CA GLU A 14 12.47 5.03 -10.53
C GLU A 14 11.59 5.40 -11.74
N SER A 15 10.46 4.72 -11.90
CA SER A 15 9.46 5.05 -12.92
C SER A 15 8.38 5.95 -12.35
N THR A 16 8.64 7.26 -12.25
CA THR A 16 7.56 8.25 -12.07
C THR A 16 6.85 8.39 -13.42
N CYS A 17 5.62 7.88 -13.55
CA CYS A 17 4.91 7.90 -14.84
C CYS A 17 3.72 8.87 -14.81
N VAL A 18 3.71 9.84 -15.72
CA VAL A 18 2.63 10.82 -15.94
C VAL A 18 1.45 10.18 -16.70
N PRO A 19 0.20 10.66 -16.51
CA PRO A 19 -1.00 9.90 -16.85
C PRO A 19 -1.38 9.98 -18.34
N GLU A 20 -1.51 8.83 -19.03
CA GLU A 20 -2.11 8.76 -20.37
C GLU A 20 -3.15 7.63 -20.54
N ARG A 21 -4.12 7.91 -21.43
CA ARG A 21 -5.38 7.18 -21.67
C ARG A 21 -5.16 5.82 -22.35
N HIS A 22 -5.69 4.75 -21.75
CA HIS A 22 -5.93 3.47 -22.44
C HIS A 22 -7.43 3.09 -22.46
N PRO A 23 -8.02 2.77 -23.62
CA PRO A 23 -9.46 2.50 -23.76
C PRO A 23 -9.88 1.06 -23.39
N ALA A 24 -9.00 0.23 -22.84
CA ALA A 24 -9.32 -1.14 -22.39
C ALA A 24 -9.56 -1.28 -20.87
N TRP A 25 -9.54 -0.16 -20.12
CA TRP A 25 -9.48 -0.15 -18.64
C TRP A 25 -10.46 0.83 -18.01
N GLY A 26 -11.63 1.04 -18.62
CA GLY A 26 -12.74 1.72 -17.95
C GLY A 26 -12.52 3.21 -17.62
N GLY A 27 -11.65 3.92 -18.35
CA GLY A 27 -11.59 5.39 -18.29
C GLY A 27 -11.00 5.99 -17.01
N LEU A 28 -10.31 5.21 -16.18
CA LEU A 28 -9.60 5.72 -15.01
C LEU A 28 -8.29 6.41 -15.45
N ARG A 29 -8.00 7.56 -14.85
CA ARG A 29 -6.71 8.28 -14.98
C ARG A 29 -5.73 7.68 -13.95
N ASN A 30 -4.42 7.74 -14.21
CA ASN A 30 -3.34 7.36 -13.27
C ASN A 30 -3.11 5.86 -13.00
N ASN A 31 -3.23 4.99 -14.00
CA ASN A 31 -2.91 3.57 -13.82
C ASN A 31 -1.40 3.33 -13.93
N VAL A 32 -0.81 2.63 -12.95
CA VAL A 32 0.60 2.19 -12.99
C VAL A 32 0.64 0.68 -13.17
N VAL A 33 1.30 0.21 -14.24
CA VAL A 33 1.55 -1.21 -14.51
C VAL A 33 3.06 -1.43 -14.58
N ILE A 34 3.58 -2.30 -13.72
CA ILE A 34 4.99 -2.70 -13.77
C ILE A 34 5.11 -3.87 -14.76
N ASP A 35 5.83 -3.69 -15.87
CA ASP A 35 5.98 -4.74 -16.89
C ASP A 35 6.71 -5.98 -16.33
N LYS A 36 6.36 -7.16 -16.86
CA LYS A 36 6.82 -8.49 -16.45
C LYS A 36 8.33 -8.70 -16.61
N ASN A 37 8.99 -7.90 -17.45
CA ASN A 37 10.42 -7.98 -17.73
C ASN A 37 11.23 -6.79 -17.19
N THR A 38 10.63 -5.91 -16.39
CA THR A 38 11.34 -4.79 -15.74
C THR A 38 11.89 -5.19 -14.38
N THR A 39 13.16 -4.84 -14.12
CA THR A 39 13.78 -4.81 -12.78
C THR A 39 13.30 -3.62 -11.94
N VAL A 40 12.24 -2.93 -12.38
CA VAL A 40 11.60 -1.86 -11.62
C VAL A 40 10.86 -2.52 -10.47
N GLU A 41 11.54 -2.56 -9.33
CA GLU A 41 11.03 -3.13 -8.09
C GLU A 41 10.22 -2.09 -7.31
N ARG A 42 10.16 -0.82 -7.73
CA ARG A 42 9.44 0.25 -7.00
C ARG A 42 8.38 0.92 -7.87
N GLY A 43 7.11 0.78 -7.50
CA GLY A 43 5.99 1.50 -8.09
C GLY A 43 5.54 2.63 -7.17
N VAL A 44 5.34 3.83 -7.71
CA VAL A 44 4.83 4.98 -6.96
C VAL A 44 3.65 5.59 -7.72
N GLY A 45 2.47 5.62 -7.10
CA GLY A 45 1.31 6.34 -7.62
C GLY A 45 1.37 7.84 -7.32
N GLY A 46 0.29 8.52 -7.62
CA GLY A 46 0.10 9.96 -7.50
C GLY A 46 -0.69 10.37 -6.27
N SER A 47 -1.47 11.43 -6.41
CA SER A 47 -2.36 11.95 -5.35
C SER A 47 -3.85 11.66 -5.61
N GLY A 48 -4.14 10.76 -6.54
CA GLY A 48 -5.50 10.34 -6.89
C GLY A 48 -5.73 8.90 -6.44
N ASN A 49 -6.94 8.40 -6.64
CA ASN A 49 -7.22 6.97 -6.40
C ASN A 49 -6.65 6.16 -7.57
N ASP A 50 -5.58 5.44 -7.31
CA ASP A 50 -4.79 4.77 -8.33
C ASP A 50 -5.01 3.25 -8.32
N LEU A 51 -4.88 2.63 -9.49
CA LEU A 51 -4.78 1.18 -9.63
C LEU A 51 -3.32 0.82 -9.88
N MET A 52 -2.73 0.08 -8.94
CA MET A 52 -1.34 -0.36 -9.03
C MET A 52 -1.26 -1.88 -9.06
N ILE A 53 -0.58 -2.39 -10.09
CA ILE A 53 -0.35 -3.83 -10.27
C ILE A 53 1.15 -4.08 -10.40
N GLY A 54 1.69 -4.83 -9.44
CA GLY A 54 3.05 -5.35 -9.44
C GLY A 54 3.28 -6.41 -10.52
N ASN A 55 4.40 -7.10 -10.43
CA ASN A 55 4.80 -8.10 -11.42
C ASN A 55 5.17 -9.45 -10.77
N GLY A 56 5.94 -10.27 -11.49
CA GLY A 56 6.37 -11.58 -11.00
C GLY A 56 7.43 -11.54 -9.89
N ALA A 57 8.06 -10.37 -9.69
CA ALA A 57 9.19 -10.17 -8.79
C ALA A 57 8.73 -9.61 -7.43
N ASN A 58 9.70 -9.26 -6.57
CA ASN A 58 9.43 -8.57 -5.32
C ASN A 58 9.21 -7.09 -5.62
N ASN A 59 8.05 -6.53 -5.27
CA ASN A 59 7.74 -5.12 -5.50
C ASN A 59 7.62 -4.33 -4.19
N ASP A 60 8.14 -3.11 -4.16
CA ASP A 60 7.87 -2.02 -3.22
C ASP A 60 6.82 -1.10 -3.86
N ILE A 61 5.59 -1.17 -3.38
CA ILE A 61 4.43 -0.46 -3.92
C ILE A 61 4.07 0.67 -2.96
N ILE A 62 4.05 1.90 -3.47
CA ILE A 62 3.62 3.10 -2.76
C ILE A 62 2.43 3.66 -3.53
N GLY A 63 1.23 3.55 -2.97
CA GLY A 63 0.01 4.13 -3.54
C GLY A 63 0.15 5.63 -3.78
N GLY A 64 0.61 6.34 -2.75
CA GLY A 64 0.61 7.79 -2.75
C GLY A 64 -0.60 8.27 -1.94
N ALA A 65 -1.10 9.47 -2.21
CA ALA A 65 -2.31 9.95 -1.55
C ALA A 65 -3.54 9.53 -2.36
N GLY A 66 -4.60 9.09 -1.69
CA GLY A 66 -5.76 8.55 -2.38
C GLY A 66 -6.25 7.30 -1.68
N GLY A 67 -7.29 6.70 -2.24
CA GLY A 67 -7.78 5.40 -1.83
C GLY A 67 -7.42 4.43 -2.94
N ASP A 68 -6.24 3.84 -2.84
CA ASP A 68 -5.63 3.10 -3.93
C ASP A 68 -6.05 1.63 -3.91
N THR A 69 -6.03 1.01 -5.08
CA THR A 69 -6.23 -0.45 -5.22
C THR A 69 -4.92 -1.08 -5.63
N LEU A 70 -4.36 -1.89 -4.74
CA LEU A 70 -2.98 -2.37 -4.84
C LEU A 70 -2.94 -3.90 -5.00
N TRP A 71 -2.22 -4.37 -6.01
CA TRP A 71 -1.97 -5.79 -6.28
C TRP A 71 -0.46 -6.03 -6.30
N GLY A 72 0.02 -6.90 -5.40
CA GLY A 72 1.44 -7.32 -5.40
C GLY A 72 1.73 -8.43 -6.42
N VAL A 73 0.72 -9.23 -6.76
CA VAL A 73 0.77 -10.38 -7.66
C VAL A 73 1.63 -11.52 -7.08
N SER A 74 2.85 -11.72 -7.59
CA SER A 74 3.77 -12.77 -7.12
C SER A 74 4.92 -12.14 -6.35
N GLY A 75 5.89 -12.94 -5.92
CA GLY A 75 7.02 -12.42 -5.13
C GLY A 75 6.63 -12.02 -3.71
N ALA A 76 7.62 -11.51 -2.98
CA ALA A 76 7.47 -10.93 -1.65
C ALA A 76 7.40 -9.41 -1.77
N ASN A 77 6.19 -8.88 -1.59
CA ASN A 77 5.89 -7.48 -1.85
C ASN A 77 5.88 -6.67 -0.55
N THR A 78 6.27 -5.41 -0.64
CA THR A 78 6.18 -4.43 0.43
C THR A 78 5.24 -3.33 0.00
N PHE A 79 4.20 -3.07 0.80
CA PHE A 79 3.29 -1.94 0.64
C PHE A 79 3.70 -0.85 1.63
N SER A 80 4.25 0.25 1.11
CA SER A 80 4.97 1.25 1.92
C SER A 80 4.16 2.54 2.05
N TYR A 81 4.02 3.02 3.29
CA TYR A 81 3.26 4.24 3.61
C TYR A 81 4.14 5.27 4.30
N LYS A 82 4.13 6.51 3.78
CA LYS A 82 4.99 7.61 4.24
C LYS A 82 4.24 8.59 5.14
N ALA A 83 2.97 8.82 4.88
CA ALA A 83 2.14 9.76 5.65
C ALA A 83 0.74 9.20 5.90
N ALA A 84 0.05 9.76 6.91
CA ALA A 84 -1.32 9.35 7.23
C ALA A 84 -2.28 9.63 6.06
N SER A 85 -2.00 10.68 5.28
CA SER A 85 -2.72 11.05 4.07
C SER A 85 -2.59 10.04 2.94
N ASP A 86 -1.59 9.15 2.99
CA ASP A 86 -1.39 8.14 1.96
C ASP A 86 -2.50 7.07 2.00
N SER A 87 -3.16 6.90 3.15
CA SER A 87 -4.29 5.97 3.29
C SER A 87 -5.17 6.42 4.45
N HIS A 88 -5.77 7.60 4.27
CA HIS A 88 -6.63 8.22 5.28
C HIS A 88 -7.88 7.36 5.55
N TYR A 89 -8.39 7.36 6.78
CA TYR A 89 -9.57 6.56 7.16
C TYR A 89 -10.79 6.71 6.22
N ASP A 90 -11.06 7.92 5.74
CA ASP A 90 -12.20 8.21 4.85
C ASP A 90 -12.00 7.72 3.41
N ASN A 91 -10.75 7.58 2.97
CA ASN A 91 -10.41 7.10 1.63
C ASN A 91 -9.22 6.13 1.71
N PRO A 92 -9.41 4.93 2.29
CA PRO A 92 -8.29 4.06 2.63
C PRO A 92 -8.01 3.06 1.51
N ASP A 93 -6.73 2.76 1.34
CA ASP A 93 -6.21 1.77 0.42
C ASP A 93 -6.80 0.38 0.63
N LEU A 94 -6.80 -0.37 -0.46
CA LEU A 94 -7.22 -1.75 -0.52
C LEU A 94 -6.19 -2.61 -1.24
N ILE A 95 -5.52 -3.48 -0.47
CA ILE A 95 -4.63 -4.51 -1.00
C ILE A 95 -5.43 -5.76 -1.33
N MET A 96 -5.40 -6.19 -2.58
CA MET A 96 -6.35 -7.17 -3.12
C MET A 96 -5.86 -8.62 -3.08
N ASP A 97 -4.56 -8.86 -2.94
CA ASP A 97 -3.94 -10.19 -3.06
C ASP A 97 -2.84 -10.46 -2.02
N PHE A 98 -2.87 -9.75 -0.89
CA PHE A 98 -1.88 -9.88 0.18
C PHE A 98 -1.66 -11.34 0.63
N VAL A 99 -0.39 -11.75 0.77
CA VAL A 99 0.00 -13.07 1.24
C VAL A 99 0.75 -12.96 2.56
N SER A 100 0.04 -13.22 3.66
CA SER A 100 0.62 -13.25 5.01
C SER A 100 1.86 -14.17 5.11
N GLY A 101 2.88 -13.73 5.84
CA GLY A 101 4.18 -14.40 5.95
C GLY A 101 5.13 -14.10 4.79
N ARG A 102 4.62 -13.69 3.62
CA ARG A 102 5.41 -13.35 2.43
C ARG A 102 5.47 -11.85 2.17
N ASP A 103 4.31 -11.21 2.08
CA ASP A 103 4.20 -9.76 1.85
C ASP A 103 4.28 -8.98 3.17
N ARG A 104 4.58 -7.69 3.09
CA ARG A 104 4.75 -6.80 4.24
C ARG A 104 4.02 -5.48 4.04
N ILE A 105 3.50 -4.92 5.13
CA ILE A 105 3.03 -3.53 5.20
C ILE A 105 4.08 -2.75 5.98
N ASP A 106 4.72 -1.76 5.35
CA ASP A 106 5.80 -0.98 5.97
C ASP A 106 5.30 0.40 6.41
N LEU A 107 5.28 0.59 7.73
CA LEU A 107 4.86 1.83 8.38
C LEU A 107 6.04 2.59 9.00
N ARG A 108 7.29 2.22 8.70
CA ARG A 108 8.48 2.89 9.29
C ARG A 108 8.55 4.36 8.90
N ALA A 109 8.23 4.69 7.65
CA ALA A 109 8.21 6.07 7.18
C ALA A 109 7.06 6.86 7.82
N LEU A 110 5.83 6.31 7.82
CA LEU A 110 4.69 6.88 8.57
C LEU A 110 5.04 7.18 10.03
N LYS A 111 5.67 6.23 10.73
CA LYS A 111 6.10 6.38 12.13
C LYS A 111 7.06 7.55 12.31
N ALA A 112 8.03 7.68 11.40
CA ALA A 112 9.03 8.74 11.45
C ALA A 112 8.41 10.11 11.14
N GLU A 113 7.56 10.18 10.11
CA GLU A 113 6.85 11.40 9.70
C GLU A 113 5.93 11.92 10.81
N ALA A 114 5.13 11.04 11.40
CA ALA A 114 4.26 11.39 12.52
C ALA A 114 5.04 11.68 13.82
N ASN A 115 6.32 11.30 13.90
CA ASN A 115 7.14 11.32 15.11
C ASN A 115 6.46 10.63 16.31
N VAL A 116 5.80 9.50 16.04
CA VAL A 116 4.99 8.77 17.02
C VAL A 116 5.36 7.29 16.98
N PRO A 117 5.68 6.64 18.12
CA PRO A 117 5.87 5.20 18.16
C PRO A 117 4.56 4.44 17.93
N LEU A 118 4.55 3.50 16.98
CA LEU A 118 3.41 2.64 16.69
C LEU A 118 3.40 1.41 17.61
N ARG A 119 2.33 1.17 18.34
CA ARG A 119 2.20 0.06 19.30
C ARG A 119 1.05 -0.85 18.94
N LEU A 120 1.32 -2.14 18.82
CA LEU A 120 0.26 -3.10 18.64
C LEU A 120 -0.58 -3.21 19.92
N VAL A 121 -1.89 -3.07 19.78
CA VAL A 121 -2.87 -3.22 20.88
C VAL A 121 -4.08 -4.00 20.41
N ASP A 122 -4.76 -4.68 21.33
CA ASP A 122 -6.03 -5.35 21.03
C ASP A 122 -7.18 -4.36 20.83
N THR A 123 -7.14 -3.18 21.45
CA THR A 123 -8.13 -2.12 21.25
C THR A 123 -7.50 -0.77 21.50
N TYR A 124 -8.00 0.29 20.87
CA TYR A 124 -7.51 1.64 21.11
C TYR A 124 -7.67 2.03 22.58
N THR A 125 -6.55 2.35 23.22
CA THR A 125 -6.49 2.76 24.62
C THR A 125 -6.66 4.28 24.77
N GLY A 126 -6.43 5.02 23.68
CA GLY A 126 -6.38 6.49 23.63
C GLY A 126 -4.95 7.01 23.73
N ARG A 127 -3.95 6.15 23.51
CA ARG A 127 -2.56 6.58 23.35
C ARG A 127 -2.31 6.87 21.88
N ILE A 128 -1.59 7.96 21.65
CA ILE A 128 -1.08 8.30 20.31
C ILE A 128 -0.17 7.16 19.84
N GLY A 129 -0.43 6.66 18.63
CA GLY A 129 0.27 5.55 18.00
C GLY A 129 -0.31 4.17 18.29
N ASP A 130 -1.44 4.06 18.99
CA ASP A 130 -2.13 2.78 19.14
C ASP A 130 -2.50 2.21 17.75
N THR A 131 -2.05 1.00 17.48
CA THR A 131 -2.20 0.32 16.20
C THR A 131 -2.92 -1.00 16.41
N VAL A 132 -3.97 -1.24 15.63
CA VAL A 132 -4.74 -2.49 15.64
C VAL A 132 -4.56 -3.21 14.31
N VAL A 133 -4.49 -4.55 14.36
CA VAL A 133 -4.49 -5.41 13.17
C VAL A 133 -5.59 -6.44 13.35
N LYS A 134 -6.68 -6.33 12.58
CA LYS A 134 -7.92 -7.09 12.85
C LYS A 134 -8.68 -7.47 11.57
N TYR A 135 -9.67 -8.34 11.73
CA TYR A 135 -10.71 -8.60 10.74
C TYR A 135 -12.00 -7.87 11.13
N ASN A 136 -12.61 -7.16 10.18
CA ASN A 136 -13.93 -6.56 10.34
C ASN A 136 -14.98 -7.44 9.66
N GLN A 137 -15.88 -8.02 10.44
CA GLN A 137 -16.95 -8.91 9.94
C GLN A 137 -17.99 -8.18 9.08
N GLN A 138 -18.20 -6.88 9.27
CA GLN A 138 -19.19 -6.11 8.52
C GLN A 138 -18.71 -5.83 7.09
N SER A 139 -17.45 -5.42 6.94
CA SER A 139 -16.86 -5.15 5.62
C SER A 139 -16.26 -6.40 4.97
N GLY A 140 -16.04 -7.47 5.74
CA GLY A 140 -15.35 -8.67 5.28
C GLY A 140 -13.89 -8.41 4.89
N ARG A 141 -13.22 -7.51 5.62
CA ARG A 141 -11.83 -7.09 5.34
C ARG A 141 -10.94 -7.22 6.55
N TYR A 142 -9.71 -7.64 6.31
CA TYR A 142 -8.61 -7.43 7.25
C TYR A 142 -8.14 -5.99 7.16
N PHE A 143 -7.62 -5.43 8.24
CA PHE A 143 -7.14 -4.07 8.24
C PHE A 143 -6.03 -3.84 9.26
N VAL A 144 -5.19 -2.85 8.96
CA VAL A 144 -4.29 -2.20 9.91
C VAL A 144 -4.79 -0.77 10.10
N GLY A 145 -5.13 -0.41 11.33
CA GLY A 145 -5.61 0.93 11.68
C GLY A 145 -4.75 1.56 12.75
N VAL A 146 -4.35 2.82 12.56
CA VAL A 146 -3.52 3.57 13.51
C VAL A 146 -4.28 4.79 14.02
N ASP A 147 -4.35 4.95 15.34
CA ASP A 147 -4.77 6.17 16.02
C ASP A 147 -3.54 7.07 16.21
N LEU A 148 -3.43 8.12 15.41
CA LEU A 148 -2.30 9.06 15.41
C LEU A 148 -2.59 10.33 16.22
N THR A 149 -3.79 10.45 16.78
CA THR A 149 -4.24 11.64 17.52
C THR A 149 -4.59 11.35 18.98
N GLY A 150 -4.67 10.07 19.37
CA GLY A 150 -5.03 9.61 20.72
C GLY A 150 -6.53 9.72 21.01
N ASN A 151 -7.37 9.89 19.99
CA ASN A 151 -8.81 10.12 20.14
C ASN A 151 -9.65 8.83 20.12
N ARG A 152 -9.00 7.65 20.08
CA ARG A 152 -9.60 6.32 19.91
C ARG A 152 -10.32 6.11 18.58
N ARG A 153 -9.94 6.87 17.55
CA ARG A 153 -10.38 6.70 16.17
C ARG A 153 -9.19 6.39 15.30
N THR A 154 -9.45 5.72 14.19
CA THR A 154 -8.43 5.43 13.20
C THR A 154 -8.20 6.67 12.34
N ASP A 155 -6.95 7.14 12.27
CA ASP A 155 -6.54 8.26 11.41
C ASP A 155 -5.90 7.74 10.10
N PHE A 156 -5.13 6.66 10.19
CA PHE A 156 -4.57 5.94 9.04
C PHE A 156 -5.15 4.52 9.00
N LEU A 157 -5.60 4.08 7.82
CA LEU A 157 -6.23 2.78 7.64
C LEU A 157 -5.80 2.16 6.32
N VAL A 158 -5.26 0.94 6.34
CA VAL A 158 -5.09 0.10 5.13
C VAL A 158 -5.89 -1.17 5.27
N LYS A 159 -6.59 -1.58 4.20
CA LYS A 159 -7.42 -2.79 4.17
C LYS A 159 -6.81 -3.87 3.30
N SER A 160 -7.15 -5.12 3.57
CA SER A 160 -6.93 -6.22 2.64
C SER A 160 -8.11 -7.17 2.55
N THR A 161 -8.29 -7.74 1.35
CA THR A 161 -9.18 -8.88 1.09
C THR A 161 -8.64 -10.20 1.65
N ARG A 162 -7.35 -10.24 1.99
CA ARG A 162 -6.64 -11.42 2.49
C ARG A 162 -6.12 -11.18 3.91
N LEU A 163 -5.78 -12.28 4.59
CA LEU A 163 -5.31 -12.28 5.97
C LEU A 163 -4.08 -11.38 6.12
N ILE A 164 -4.13 -10.47 7.10
CA ILE A 164 -2.97 -9.74 7.61
C ILE A 164 -2.73 -10.21 9.04
N LYS A 165 -1.50 -10.65 9.35
CA LYS A 165 -1.07 -10.90 10.72
C LYS A 165 -0.28 -9.71 11.25
N PRO A 166 -0.24 -9.50 12.58
CA PRO A 166 0.61 -8.46 13.15
C PRO A 166 2.10 -8.59 12.77
N SER A 167 2.60 -9.81 12.58
CA SER A 167 3.98 -10.09 12.13
C SER A 167 4.27 -9.61 10.70
N ASP A 168 3.24 -9.33 9.90
CA ASP A 168 3.39 -8.84 8.53
C ASP A 168 3.53 -7.31 8.49
N VAL A 169 3.30 -6.62 9.62
CA VAL A 169 3.36 -5.16 9.72
C VAL A 169 4.70 -4.73 10.30
N VAL A 170 5.48 -4.01 9.51
CA VAL A 170 6.82 -3.54 9.84
C VAL A 170 6.74 -2.13 10.42
N GLY A 171 7.52 -1.89 11.48
CA GLY A 171 7.60 -0.58 12.15
C GLY A 171 6.87 -0.51 13.49
N LEU A 172 6.16 -1.58 13.88
CA LEU A 172 5.50 -1.69 15.19
C LEU A 172 6.50 -1.99 16.31
N LEU A 173 6.24 -1.42 17.48
CA LEU A 173 6.83 -1.89 18.74
C LEU A 173 6.09 -3.15 19.18
N VAL A 174 6.83 -4.24 19.30
CA VAL A 174 6.34 -5.47 19.92
C VAL A 174 6.52 -5.32 21.44
N GLN A 175 5.46 -5.57 22.18
CA GLN A 175 5.51 -5.60 23.65
C GLN A 175 6.14 -6.90 24.14
#